data_AF-A0A352MGC1-F1
#
_entry.id   AF-A0A352MGC1-F1
#
_cell.length_a   1.000
_cell.length_b   1.000
_cell.length_c   1.000
_cell.angle_alpha   90.00
_cell.angle_beta   90.00
_cell.angle_gamma   90.00
#
_symmetry.space_group_name_H-M   'P 1'
#
loop_
_entity.id
_entity.type
_entity.pdbx_description
1 polymer ?
#
loop_
_entity_poly.entity_id
_entity_poly.type
_entity_poly.pdbx_seq_one_letter_code
_entity_poly.pdbx_strand_id
1 'polypeptide(L)'
;MRKFHNKYFLIKYLLLVPVLSCPFLNAASQSYFQQETNYKIHVTLNDEKHELNGFESVDYINNSPDTLLFLYFHLWPNAYSNNKTALAREVFNMKGKA
;
A
#
# COMPACT_ATOMS: atom_id res chain seq x y z
N MET A 1 -67.62 27.81 -3.74
CA MET A 1 -66.42 26.94 -3.84
C MET A 1 -65.29 27.56 -3.01
N ARG A 2 -64.97 27.04 -1.82
CA ARG A 2 -63.84 27.53 -0.99
C ARG A 2 -62.63 26.61 -1.20
N LYS A 3 -61.58 27.10 -1.86
CA LYS A 3 -60.28 26.43 -1.91
C LYS A 3 -59.53 26.73 -0.61
N PHE A 4 -59.54 25.80 0.33
CA PHE A 4 -58.68 25.83 1.51
C PHE A 4 -57.22 25.66 1.06
N HIS A 5 -56.47 26.76 1.01
CA HIS A 5 -55.03 26.70 0.79
C HIS A 5 -54.35 26.37 2.12
N ASN A 6 -53.78 25.18 2.18
CA ASN A 6 -53.14 24.63 3.37
C ASN A 6 -51.80 25.35 3.61
N LYS A 7 -51.76 26.25 4.60
CA LYS A 7 -50.62 27.13 4.94
C LYS A 7 -49.32 26.36 5.25
N TYR A 8 -49.43 25.08 5.60
CA TYR A 8 -48.30 24.20 5.91
C TYR A 8 -47.65 23.56 4.68
N PHE A 9 -48.23 23.72 3.49
CA PHE A 9 -47.66 23.17 2.25
C PHE A 9 -46.29 23.77 1.94
N LEU A 10 -46.12 25.08 2.11
CA LEU A 10 -44.85 25.79 1.84
C LEU A 10 -43.75 25.49 2.88
N ILE A 11 -44.12 25.26 4.15
CA ILE A 11 -43.16 25.00 5.25
C ILE A 11 -42.51 23.62 5.11
N LYS A 12 -43.20 22.62 4.54
CA LYS A 12 -42.62 21.29 4.28
C LYS A 12 -41.46 21.35 3.28
N TYR A 13 -41.54 22.19 2.26
CA TYR A 13 -40.47 22.33 1.27
C TYR A 13 -39.27 23.11 1.83
N LEU A 14 -39.48 23.97 2.83
CA LEU A 14 -38.39 24.76 3.45
C LEU A 14 -37.37 23.88 4.21
N LEU A 15 -37.81 22.76 4.78
CA LEU A 15 -36.93 21.79 5.44
C LEU A 15 -36.27 20.78 4.47
N LEU A 16 -36.72 20.71 3.21
CA LEU A 16 -36.19 19.79 2.21
C LEU A 16 -35.07 20.39 1.35
N VAL A 17 -34.88 21.71 1.40
CA VAL A 17 -33.95 22.44 0.53
C VAL A 17 -32.47 22.38 0.97
N PRO A 18 -32.05 22.28 2.25
CA PRO A 18 -30.62 22.35 2.57
C PRO A 18 -29.88 21.04 2.31
N VAL A 19 -30.57 19.93 1.98
CA VAL A 19 -29.93 18.65 1.62
C VAL A 19 -29.36 18.69 0.20
N LEU A 20 -29.85 19.58 -0.66
CA LEU A 20 -29.45 19.65 -2.08
C LEU A 20 -28.21 20.53 -2.34
N SER A 21 -27.72 21.25 -1.33
CA SER A 21 -26.58 22.16 -1.44
C SER A 21 -25.40 21.72 -0.57
N CYS A 22 -25.14 20.42 -0.52
CA CYS A 22 -23.81 19.94 -0.17
C CYS A 22 -23.01 19.94 -1.47
N PRO A 23 -22.18 20.96 -1.78
CA PRO A 23 -21.22 20.80 -2.85
C PRO A 23 -20.43 19.54 -2.51
N PHE A 24 -20.44 18.56 -3.42
CA PHE A 24 -19.57 17.40 -3.35
C PHE A 24 -18.18 17.92 -3.03
N LEU A 25 -17.73 17.71 -1.79
CA LEU A 25 -16.35 17.93 -1.43
C LEU A 25 -15.57 17.00 -2.35
N ASN A 26 -14.99 17.56 -3.41
CA ASN A 26 -13.96 16.90 -4.18
C ASN A 26 -12.81 16.72 -3.21
N ALA A 27 -12.84 15.62 -2.45
CA ALA A 27 -11.69 15.16 -1.72
C ALA A 27 -10.59 15.06 -2.76
N ALA A 28 -9.56 15.90 -2.63
CA ALA A 28 -8.38 15.87 -3.49
C ALA A 28 -7.62 14.57 -3.17
N SER A 29 -8.15 13.44 -3.64
CA SER A 29 -7.42 12.18 -3.66
C SER A 29 -6.32 12.34 -4.69
N GLN A 30 -5.09 12.02 -4.30
CA GLN A 30 -3.98 11.93 -5.24
C GLN A 30 -4.41 11.03 -6.42
N SER A 31 -4.05 11.43 -7.64
CA SER A 31 -4.28 10.58 -8.81
C SER A 31 -3.65 9.22 -8.55
N TYR A 32 -4.46 8.17 -8.70
CA TYR A 32 -3.99 6.81 -8.48
C TYR A 32 -2.86 6.46 -9.44
N PHE A 33 -1.79 5.88 -8.90
CA PHE A 33 -0.69 5.28 -9.67
C PHE A 33 -0.32 3.93 -9.05
N GLN A 34 0.22 3.03 -9.87
CA GLN A 34 0.69 1.71 -9.45
C GLN A 34 2.11 1.51 -9.96
N GLN A 35 3.02 1.08 -9.08
CA GLN A 35 4.39 0.79 -9.48
C GLN A 35 4.46 -0.51 -10.28
N GLU A 36 5.35 -0.54 -11.26
CA GLU A 36 5.66 -1.75 -12.03
C GLU A 36 7.06 -2.24 -11.67
N THR A 37 7.20 -3.55 -11.50
CA THR A 37 8.47 -4.17 -11.15
C THR A 37 8.59 -5.51 -11.84
N ASN A 38 9.56 -5.61 -12.75
CA ASN A 38 9.81 -6.80 -13.54
C ASN A 38 11.07 -7.49 -13.00
N TYR A 39 10.96 -8.79 -12.75
CA TYR A 39 12.01 -9.58 -12.12
C TYR A 39 12.55 -10.64 -13.06
N LYS A 40 13.87 -10.78 -13.09
CA LYS A 40 14.56 -11.92 -13.68
C LYS A 40 15.43 -12.54 -12.60
N ILE A 41 15.09 -13.76 -12.20
CA ILE A 41 15.75 -14.47 -11.11
C ILE A 41 16.35 -15.77 -11.68
N HIS A 42 17.67 -15.90 -11.58
CA HIS A 42 18.40 -17.11 -11.90
C HIS A 42 18.91 -17.73 -10.61
N VAL A 43 18.52 -18.96 -10.30
CA VAL A 43 18.93 -19.65 -9.06
C VAL A 43 19.44 -21.04 -9.41
N THR A 44 20.57 -21.42 -8.80
CA THR A 44 21.14 -22.76 -8.86
C THR A 44 21.25 -23.34 -7.46
N LEU A 45 20.84 -24.59 -7.30
CA LEU A 45 21.00 -25.37 -6.07
C LEU A 45 22.34 -26.13 -6.10
N ASN A 46 23.11 -26.01 -5.04
CA ASN A 46 24.22 -26.89 -4.72
C ASN A 46 23.80 -27.74 -3.52
N ASP A 47 23.43 -28.99 -3.77
CA ASP A 47 22.94 -29.92 -2.75
C ASP A 47 24.07 -30.41 -1.83
N GLU A 48 25.25 -30.71 -2.36
CA GLU A 48 26.41 -31.13 -1.56
C GLU A 48 26.78 -30.10 -0.48
N LYS A 49 26.69 -28.81 -0.82
CA LYS A 49 26.98 -27.70 0.10
C LYS A 49 25.76 -27.17 0.85
N HIS A 50 24.56 -27.65 0.51
CA HIS A 50 23.29 -27.10 0.99
C HIS A 50 23.15 -25.58 0.75
N GLU A 51 23.53 -25.11 -0.44
CA GLU A 51 23.56 -23.68 -0.79
C GLU A 51 22.69 -23.39 -2.01
N LEU A 52 22.03 -22.22 -2.00
CA LEU A 52 21.39 -21.63 -3.17
C LEU A 52 22.23 -20.45 -3.65
N ASN A 53 22.67 -20.47 -4.90
CA ASN A 53 23.31 -19.34 -5.55
C ASN A 53 22.30 -18.67 -6.47
N GLY A 54 21.97 -17.41 -6.19
CA GLY A 54 20.97 -16.64 -6.92
C GLY A 54 21.53 -15.34 -7.49
N PHE A 55 21.09 -14.99 -8.69
CA PHE A 55 21.27 -13.68 -9.28
C PHE A 55 19.89 -13.13 -9.67
N GLU A 56 19.60 -11.91 -9.21
CA GLU A 56 18.33 -11.23 -9.46
C GLU A 56 18.58 -9.89 -10.15
N SER A 57 17.83 -9.64 -11.22
CA SER A 57 17.78 -8.35 -11.92
C SER A 57 16.36 -7.82 -11.83
N VAL A 58 16.25 -6.54 -11.47
CA VAL A 58 14.97 -5.85 -11.26
C VAL A 58 14.89 -4.63 -12.16
N ASP A 59 13.91 -4.61 -13.06
CA ASP A 59 13.56 -3.43 -13.84
C ASP A 59 12.37 -2.75 -13.13
N TYR A 60 12.65 -1.64 -12.43
CA TYR A 60 11.65 -0.89 -11.65
C TYR A 60 11.20 0.37 -12.38
N ILE A 61 9.88 0.55 -12.52
CA ILE A 61 9.28 1.73 -13.16
C ILE A 61 8.53 2.53 -12.10
N ASN A 62 8.99 3.75 -11.84
CA ASN A 62 8.34 4.70 -10.95
C ASN A 62 7.21 5.44 -11.69
N ASN A 63 5.96 5.02 -11.45
CA ASN A 63 4.75 5.68 -11.97
C ASN A 63 4.22 6.77 -11.03
N SER A 64 4.89 7.02 -9.89
CA SER A 64 4.54 8.12 -9.00
C SER A 64 4.78 9.46 -9.69
N PRO A 65 3.93 10.48 -9.44
CA PRO A 65 4.25 11.85 -9.81
C PRO A 65 5.47 12.41 -9.05
N ASP A 66 5.86 11.77 -7.95
CA ASP A 66 6.96 12.20 -7.10
C ASP A 66 8.29 11.50 -7.45
N THR A 67 9.40 12.20 -7.19
CA THR A 67 10.75 11.65 -7.42
C THR A 67 11.10 10.61 -6.35
N LEU A 68 11.42 9.40 -6.78
CA LEU A 68 11.93 8.34 -5.91
C LEU A 68 13.44 8.52 -5.70
N LEU A 69 13.86 8.86 -4.48
CA LEU A 69 15.27 9.07 -4.14
C LEU A 69 16.00 7.78 -3.72
N PHE A 70 15.28 6.84 -3.12
CA PHE A 70 15.83 5.60 -2.59
C PHE A 70 14.85 4.45 -2.84
N LEU A 71 15.40 3.29 -3.21
CA LEU A 71 14.65 2.04 -3.29
C LEU A 71 15.29 1.03 -2.33
N TYR A 72 14.51 0.59 -1.33
CA TYR A 72 14.97 -0.35 -0.33
C TYR A 72 14.54 -1.76 -0.70
N PHE A 73 15.44 -2.71 -0.58
CA PHE A 73 15.17 -4.13 -0.82
C PHE A 73 15.43 -4.96 0.44
N HIS A 74 14.59 -5.96 0.66
CA HIS A 74 14.84 -6.97 1.67
C HIS A 74 15.62 -8.14 1.08
N LEU A 75 16.86 -8.35 1.53
CA LEU A 75 17.67 -9.51 1.17
C LEU A 75 17.44 -10.66 2.16
N TRP A 76 16.19 -11.11 2.28
CA TRP A 76 15.78 -12.14 3.23
C TRP A 76 16.62 -13.43 3.15
N PRO A 77 16.92 -14.00 1.97
CA PRO A 77 17.74 -15.22 1.89
C PRO A 77 19.09 -15.07 2.63
N ASN A 78 19.73 -13.91 2.50
CA ASN A 78 20.99 -13.63 3.19
C ASN A 78 20.78 -13.41 4.69
N ALA A 79 19.64 -12.88 5.11
CA ALA A 79 19.29 -12.72 6.52
C ALA A 79 19.15 -14.07 7.26
N TYR A 80 18.81 -15.14 6.55
CA TYR A 80 18.73 -16.51 7.10
C TYR A 80 20.02 -17.33 6.90
N SER A 81 21.06 -16.76 6.28
CA SER A 81 22.27 -17.51 5.88
C SER A 81 23.04 -18.13 7.05
N ASN A 82 23.07 -17.48 8.22
CA ASN A 82 23.76 -18.00 9.40
C ASN A 82 23.33 -17.29 10.70
N ASN A 83 23.82 -17.79 11.83
CA ASN A 83 23.50 -17.29 13.18
C ASN A 83 24.16 -15.93 13.54
N LYS A 84 24.98 -15.35 12.66
CA LYS A 84 25.64 -14.06 12.88
C LYS A 84 24.92 -12.91 12.18
N THR A 85 23.87 -13.19 11.41
CA THR A 85 23.10 -12.14 10.73
C THR A 85 22.37 -11.27 11.76
N ALA A 86 22.05 -10.04 11.36
CA ALA A 86 21.28 -9.13 12.21
C ALA A 86 19.93 -9.73 12.62
N LEU A 87 19.26 -10.41 11.68
CA LEU A 87 18.00 -11.11 11.94
C LEU A 87 18.18 -12.25 12.95
N ALA A 88 19.17 -13.11 12.77
CA ALA A 88 19.40 -14.23 13.68
C ALA A 88 19.67 -13.74 15.11
N ARG A 89 20.50 -12.70 15.26
CA ARG A 89 20.79 -12.07 16.56
C ARG A 89 19.53 -11.53 17.23
N GLU A 90 18.66 -10.87 16.47
CA GLU A 90 17.41 -10.35 17.01
C GLU A 90 16.49 -11.49 17.47
N VAL A 91 16.37 -12.55 16.68
CA VAL A 91 15.59 -13.74 17.05
C VAL A 91 16.14 -14.38 18.33
N PHE A 92 17.47 -14.50 18.49
CA PHE A 92 18.09 -15.01 19.72
C PHE A 92 17.86 -14.11 20.93
N ASN A 93 17.88 -12.80 20.75
CA ASN A 93 17.59 -11.85 21.82
C ASN A 93 16.12 -11.98 22.28
N MET A 94 15.18 -12.13 21.34
CA MET A 94 13.76 -12.26 21.63
C MET A 94 13.39 -13.59 22.28
N LYS A 95 13.99 -14.70 21.83
CA LYS A 95 13.63 -16.05 22.28
C LYS A 95 14.42 -16.56 23.48
N GLY A 96 15.40 -15.78 23.96
CA GLY A 96 16.42 -16.26 24.89
C GLY A 96 17.43 -17.15 24.15
N LYS A 97 18.71 -17.08 24.57
CA LYS A 97 19.76 -17.93 24.00
C LYS A 97 19.36 -19.40 24.18
N ALA A 98 19.27 -20.16 23.09
CA ALA A 98 19.32 -21.61 23.14
C ALA A 98 20.74 -22.05 23.54
#